data_AF-A0A969NG01-F1
#
_entry.id   AF-A0A969NG01-F1
#
_cell.length_a   1.000
_cell.length_b   1.000
_cell.length_c   1.000
_cell.angle_alpha   90.00
_cell.angle_beta   90.00
_cell.angle_gamma   90.00
#
_symmetry.space_group_name_H-M   'P 1'
#
loop_
_entity.id
_entity.type
_entity.pdbx_description
1 polymer ?
#
loop_
_entity_poly.entity_id
_entity_poly.type
_entity_poly.pdbx_seq_one_letter_code
_entity_poly.pdbx_strand_id
1 'polypeptide(L)'
;MFLISGNAVEMPWIKNAKAIVQTWYLGSETGHAIADVLSGDVNPSGKLPFTFPVKLEDNAAHSFDKLAYPGDSINEQYKEGIFVGYRWHDTKKSNLSFISVMACLIQTLK
;
A
#
# COMPACT_ATOMS: atom_id res chain seq x y z
N MET A 1 -7.98 10.73 7.68
CA MET A 1 -6.79 11.32 7.04
C MET A 1 -6.80 10.93 5.56
N PHE A 2 -6.60 11.89 4.65
CA PHE A 2 -6.46 11.61 3.22
C PHE A 2 -5.00 11.29 2.92
N LEU A 3 -4.79 10.23 2.15
CA LEU A 3 -3.47 9.86 1.66
C LEU A 3 -3.46 9.98 0.13
N ILE A 4 -2.77 11.01 -0.34
CA ILE A 4 -2.58 11.31 -1.76
C ILE A 4 -1.17 10.83 -2.13
N SER A 5 -1.08 9.63 -2.69
CA SER A 5 0.19 9.03 -3.12
C SER A 5 -0.02 8.11 -4.32
N GLY A 6 0.99 7.99 -5.18
CA GLY A 6 0.97 7.05 -6.31
C GLY A 6 1.39 5.62 -5.94
N ASN A 7 2.05 5.45 -4.80
CA ASN A 7 2.58 4.18 -4.32
C ASN A 7 2.32 4.00 -2.82
N ALA A 8 2.69 2.84 -2.28
CA ALA A 8 2.68 2.59 -0.85
C ALA A 8 3.58 3.60 -0.12
N VAL A 9 3.13 4.06 1.04
CA VAL A 9 3.85 4.97 1.92
C VAL A 9 3.90 4.35 3.30
N GLU A 10 5.05 4.43 3.95
CA GLU A 10 5.18 4.01 5.35
C GLU A 10 4.33 4.92 6.24
N MET A 11 3.48 4.33 7.10
CA MET A 11 2.54 5.06 7.94
C MET A 11 2.84 4.82 9.44
N PRO A 12 3.95 5.34 10.01
CA PRO A 12 4.28 5.12 11.42
C PRO A 12 3.22 5.71 12.37
N TRP A 13 2.43 6.67 11.88
CA TRP A 13 1.33 7.33 12.57
C TRP A 13 -0.01 6.60 12.49
N ILE A 14 -0.10 5.44 11.81
CA ILE A 14 -1.38 4.75 11.52
C ILE A 14 -2.23 4.52 12.78
N LYS A 15 -1.60 4.22 13.92
CA LYS A 15 -2.28 3.99 15.21
C LYS A 15 -3.03 5.20 15.75
N ASN A 16 -2.66 6.41 15.32
CA ASN A 16 -3.30 7.66 15.75
C ASN A 16 -4.42 8.09 14.79
N ALA A 17 -4.54 7.44 13.62
CA ALA A 17 -5.56 7.78 12.64
C ALA A 17 -6.83 6.96 12.87
N LYS A 18 -7.97 7.64 13.12
CA LYS A 18 -9.29 6.98 13.25
C LYS A 18 -9.83 6.39 11.93
N ALA A 19 -9.31 6.88 10.79
CA ALA A 19 -9.66 6.43 9.44
C ALA A 19 -8.63 6.96 8.44
N ILE A 20 -8.36 6.20 7.39
CA ILE A 20 -7.47 6.57 6.29
C ILE A 20 -8.19 6.35 4.97
N VAL A 21 -8.23 7.40 4.14
CA VAL A 21 -8.78 7.31 2.79
C VAL A 21 -7.63 7.45 1.81
N GLN A 22 -7.29 6.37 1.11
CA GLN A 22 -6.34 6.39 0.01
C GLN A 22 -7.03 6.95 -1.22
N THR A 23 -6.58 8.10 -1.70
CA THR A 23 -7.22 8.80 -2.82
C THR A 23 -6.39 8.75 -4.09
N TRP A 24 -5.13 8.29 -4.08
CA TRP A 24 -4.28 8.32 -5.28
C TRP A 24 -4.17 9.74 -5.89
N TYR A 25 -3.98 9.83 -7.20
CA TYR A 25 -4.06 11.06 -7.98
C TYR A 25 -5.33 11.04 -8.86
N LEU A 26 -6.47 11.52 -8.35
CA LEU A 26 -7.79 11.41 -9.02
C LEU A 26 -8.01 12.43 -10.17
N GLY A 27 -7.06 13.34 -10.40
CA GLY A 27 -7.18 14.36 -11.44
C GLY A 27 -8.08 15.54 -11.04
N SER A 28 -8.69 16.21 -12.01
CA SER A 28 -9.41 17.47 -11.81
C SER A 28 -10.62 17.36 -10.86
N GLU A 29 -11.29 16.21 -10.84
CA GLU A 29 -12.49 15.97 -10.02
C GLU A 29 -12.19 15.44 -8.61
N THR A 30 -10.91 15.49 -8.17
CA THR A 30 -10.49 15.00 -6.85
C THR A 30 -11.35 15.59 -5.72
N GLY A 31 -11.65 16.89 -5.78
CA GLY A 31 -12.43 17.57 -4.74
C GLY A 31 -13.85 17.01 -4.60
N HIS A 32 -14.58 16.89 -5.72
CA HIS A 32 -15.93 16.35 -5.75
C HIS A 32 -15.95 14.87 -5.32
N ALA A 33 -15.06 14.05 -5.89
CA ALA A 33 -15.00 12.63 -5.59
C ALA A 33 -14.73 12.36 -4.09
N ILE A 34 -13.87 13.16 -3.46
CA ILE A 34 -13.62 13.06 -2.02
C ILE A 34 -14.84 13.52 -1.21
N ALA A 35 -15.49 14.63 -1.61
CA ALA A 35 -16.66 15.15 -0.93
C ALA A 35 -17.81 14.13 -0.91
N ASP A 36 -18.14 13.52 -2.05
CA ASP A 36 -19.22 12.53 -2.20
C ASP A 36 -19.00 11.30 -1.31
N VAL A 37 -17.74 10.85 -1.16
CA VAL A 37 -17.40 9.71 -0.29
C VAL A 37 -17.53 10.07 1.18
N LEU A 38 -17.19 11.30 1.57
CA LEU A 38 -17.25 11.74 2.97
C LEU A 38 -18.66 12.08 3.42
N SER A 39 -19.46 12.69 2.54
CA SER A 39 -20.88 12.96 2.79
C SER A 39 -21.70 11.68 2.84
N GLY A 40 -21.19 10.60 2.24
CA GLY A 40 -21.88 9.32 2.11
C GLY A 40 -22.80 9.25 0.90
N ASP A 41 -22.72 10.22 -0.02
CA ASP A 41 -23.43 10.19 -1.30
C ASP A 41 -22.95 9.02 -2.17
N VAL A 42 -21.67 8.64 -2.02
CA VAL A 42 -21.10 7.44 -2.64
C VAL A 42 -20.46 6.54 -1.59
N ASN A 43 -20.87 5.28 -1.57
CA ASN A 43 -20.19 4.26 -0.77
C ASN A 43 -18.86 3.86 -1.42
N PRO A 44 -17.77 3.87 -0.65
CA PRO A 44 -16.46 3.68 -1.24
C PRO A 44 -16.15 2.19 -1.45
N SER A 45 -15.64 1.83 -2.63
CA SER A 45 -15.68 0.46 -3.16
C SER A 45 -14.36 -0.05 -3.76
N GLY A 46 -13.29 0.74 -3.69
CA GLY A 46 -12.01 0.37 -4.25
C GLY A 46 -11.38 -0.88 -3.61
N LYS A 47 -10.39 -1.44 -4.30
CA LYS A 47 -9.47 -2.46 -3.77
C LYS A 47 -8.05 -2.04 -4.05
N LEU A 48 -7.12 -2.40 -3.16
CA LEU A 48 -5.70 -2.08 -3.37
C LEU A 48 -5.19 -2.89 -4.57
N PRO A 49 -4.55 -2.26 -5.56
CA PRO A 49 -4.00 -2.97 -6.72
C PRO A 49 -2.65 -3.63 -6.41
N PHE A 50 -2.02 -3.27 -5.30
CA PHE A 50 -0.77 -3.85 -4.82
C PHE A 50 -0.71 -3.85 -3.28
N THR A 51 0.21 -4.62 -2.73
CA THR A 51 0.42 -4.76 -1.31
C THR A 51 1.04 -3.50 -0.71
N PHE A 52 0.49 -3.01 0.42
CA PHE A 52 1.12 -1.96 1.24
C PHE A 52 1.95 -2.63 2.33
N PRO A 53 3.28 -2.75 2.18
CA PRO A 53 4.13 -3.31 3.22
C PRO A 53 4.18 -2.37 4.43
N VAL A 54 4.43 -2.93 5.62
CA VAL A 54 4.59 -2.12 6.84
C VAL A 54 5.91 -1.34 6.81
N LYS A 55 6.98 -1.96 6.32
CA LYS A 55 8.29 -1.33 6.10
C LYS A 55 8.79 -1.58 4.69
N LEU A 56 9.71 -0.75 4.20
CA LEU A 56 10.28 -0.93 2.86
C LEU A 56 10.96 -2.30 2.72
N GLU A 57 11.66 -2.75 3.75
CA GLU A 57 12.38 -4.01 3.77
C GLU A 57 11.46 -5.24 3.72
N ASP A 58 10.16 -5.08 4.02
CA ASP A 58 9.18 -6.15 3.89
C ASP A 58 8.81 -6.43 2.43
N ASN A 59 9.16 -5.53 1.49
CA ASN A 59 9.01 -5.76 0.06
C ASN A 59 10.05 -6.78 -0.42
N ALA A 60 9.62 -7.75 -1.22
CA ALA A 60 10.46 -8.82 -1.75
C ALA A 60 11.75 -8.32 -2.42
N ALA A 61 11.67 -7.27 -3.25
CA ALA A 61 12.83 -6.72 -3.95
C ALA A 61 13.86 -6.11 -2.99
N HIS A 62 13.40 -5.58 -1.85
CA HIS A 62 14.25 -4.95 -0.82
C HIS A 62 14.69 -5.91 0.29
N SER A 63 14.22 -7.16 0.26
CA SER A 63 14.53 -8.17 1.28
C SER A 63 15.83 -8.95 1.02
N PHE A 64 16.49 -8.73 -0.13
CA PHE A 64 17.74 -9.38 -0.52
C PHE A 64 18.91 -8.38 -0.48
N ASP A 65 20.03 -8.72 -1.11
CA ASP A 65 21.16 -7.81 -1.27
C ASP A 65 20.93 -6.77 -2.39
N LYS A 66 21.87 -5.83 -2.52
CA LYS A 66 21.79 -4.73 -3.48
C LYS A 66 21.71 -5.18 -4.93
N LEU A 67 22.14 -6.40 -5.28
CA LEU A 67 21.98 -6.90 -6.64
C LEU A 67 20.51 -7.20 -6.98
N ALA A 68 19.63 -7.37 -5.99
CA ALA A 68 18.20 -7.54 -6.22
C ALA A 68 17.48 -6.22 -6.46
N TYR A 69 17.75 -5.23 -5.61
CA TYR A 69 17.35 -3.85 -5.82
C TYR A 69 18.31 -2.94 -5.03
N PRO A 70 18.81 -1.84 -5.61
CA PRO A 70 18.53 -1.29 -6.94
C PRO A 70 19.45 -1.81 -8.06
N GLY A 71 20.15 -2.93 -7.84
CA GLY A 71 21.19 -3.44 -8.73
C GLY A 71 22.55 -2.74 -8.54
N ASP A 72 23.48 -3.03 -9.46
CA ASP A 72 24.83 -2.43 -9.51
C ASP A 72 24.98 -1.40 -10.65
N SER A 73 23.86 -0.83 -11.11
CA SER A 73 23.74 0.07 -12.28
C SER A 73 23.95 -0.57 -13.65
N ILE A 74 24.40 -1.83 -13.71
CA ILE A 74 24.55 -2.60 -14.95
C ILE A 74 23.62 -3.81 -14.93
N ASN A 75 23.52 -4.46 -13.78
CA ASN A 75 22.82 -5.70 -13.55
C ASN A 75 21.84 -5.55 -12.39
N GLU A 76 20.69 -6.20 -12.53
CA GLU A 76 19.69 -6.38 -11.47
C GLU A 76 19.16 -7.83 -11.55
N GLN A 77 19.10 -8.51 -10.41
CA GLN A 77 18.73 -9.93 -10.33
C GLN A 77 17.44 -10.09 -9.53
N TYR A 78 16.40 -10.62 -10.17
CA TYR A 78 15.09 -10.87 -9.56
C TYR A 78 15.15 -12.10 -8.64
N LYS A 79 15.77 -11.94 -7.46
CA LYS A 79 16.02 -13.01 -6.47
C LYS A 79 14.74 -13.51 -5.81
N GLU A 80 13.69 -12.69 -5.79
CA GLU A 80 12.36 -13.06 -5.32
C GLU A 80 11.60 -14.00 -6.26
N GLY A 81 12.04 -14.11 -7.53
CA GLY A 81 11.39 -14.96 -8.52
C GLY A 81 9.90 -14.65 -8.68
N ILE A 82 9.04 -15.66 -8.52
CA ILE A 82 7.58 -15.48 -8.63
C ILE A 82 6.93 -14.91 -7.36
N PHE A 83 7.69 -14.79 -6.27
CA PHE A 83 7.20 -14.33 -4.98
C PHE A 83 7.25 -12.80 -4.91
N VAL A 84 6.43 -12.15 -5.76
CA VAL A 84 6.30 -10.69 -5.86
C VAL A 84 4.99 -10.22 -5.23
N GLY A 85 5.02 -9.08 -4.52
CA GLY A 85 3.83 -8.46 -3.92
C GLY A 85 3.14 -9.42 -2.94
N TYR A 86 1.82 -9.58 -3.05
CA TYR A 86 1.06 -10.42 -2.11
C TYR A 86 1.60 -11.86 -2.00
N ARG A 87 2.14 -12.44 -3.08
CA ARG A 87 2.70 -13.81 -3.07
C ARG A 87 3.87 -13.93 -2.11
N TRP A 88 4.70 -12.89 -2.00
CA TRP A 88 5.80 -12.83 -1.04
C TRP A 88 5.28 -12.92 0.39
N HIS A 89 4.31 -12.09 0.70
CA HIS A 89 3.79 -11.97 2.06
C HIS A 89 2.97 -13.18 2.48
N ASP A 90 2.16 -13.74 1.57
CA ASP A 90 1.41 -14.98 1.80
C ASP A 90 2.36 -16.15 2.07
N THR A 91 3.47 -16.23 1.34
CA THR A 91 4.46 -17.31 1.48
C THR A 91 5.26 -17.19 2.79
N LYS A 92 5.64 -15.97 3.20
CA LYS A 92 6.43 -15.75 4.42
C LYS A 92 5.64 -15.89 5.73
N LYS A 93 4.31 -16.11 5.69
CA LYS A 93 3.43 -16.24 6.88
C LYS A 93 3.75 -15.23 7.99
N SER A 94 4.03 -13.99 7.61
CA SER A 94 4.32 -12.94 8.59
C SER A 94 3.02 -12.22 8.92
N ASN A 95 2.47 -12.55 10.10
CA ASN A 95 1.14 -12.16 10.61
C ASN A 95 0.85 -10.64 10.66
N LEU A 96 1.83 -9.79 10.32
CA LEU A 96 1.70 -8.34 10.41
C LEU A 96 2.51 -7.59 9.33
N SER A 97 2.75 -8.20 8.17
CA SER A 97 3.69 -7.62 7.18
C SER A 97 3.06 -6.68 6.15
N PHE A 98 1.73 -6.61 6.06
CA PHE A 98 1.06 -5.74 5.10
C PHE A 98 -0.43 -5.50 5.39
N ILE A 99 -0.95 -4.40 4.84
CA ILE A 99 -2.39 -4.11 4.84
C ILE A 99 -3.01 -4.82 3.62
N SER A 100 -3.71 -5.92 3.88
CA SER A 100 -4.44 -6.68 2.87
C SER A 100 -5.93 -6.29 2.85
N VAL A 101 -6.38 -5.79 1.69
CA VAL A 101 -7.78 -5.78 1.22
C VAL A 101 -8.84 -5.11 2.10
N MET A 102 -8.99 -3.79 1.93
CA MET A 102 -10.25 -3.14 1.56
C MET A 102 -9.95 -1.67 1.26
N ALA A 103 -10.02 -1.26 -0.01
CA ALA A 103 -9.94 0.17 -0.35
C ALA A 103 -11.32 0.81 -0.19
N CYS A 104 -11.75 0.87 1.06
CA CYS A 104 -12.01 2.15 1.71
C CYS A 104 -12.17 1.84 3.18
N LEU A 105 -11.02 1.80 3.83
CA LEU A 105 -10.98 1.58 5.25
C LEU A 105 -11.23 2.91 5.95
N ILE A 106 -12.50 3.14 6.30
CA ILE A 106 -12.74 3.61 7.67
C ILE A 106 -12.20 2.48 8.56
N GLN A 107 -10.88 2.38 8.70
CA GLN A 107 -10.24 1.54 9.70
C GLN A 107 -10.56 2.21 11.02
N THR A 108 -11.74 1.92 11.55
CA THR A 108 -12.01 2.15 12.97
C THR A 108 -11.11 1.17 13.70
N LEU A 109 -9.90 1.63 14.03
CA LEU A 109 -9.06 0.98 15.02
C LEU A 109 -9.85 1.03 16.33
N LYS A 110 -10.50 -0.09 16.67
CA LYS A 110 -10.93 -0.36 18.05
C LYS A 110 -9.74 -0.92 18.82
#